data_AF-A0A956YBW5-F1
#
_entry.id   AF-A0A956YBW5-F1
#
_cell.length_a   1.000
_cell.length_b   1.000
_cell.length_c   1.000
_cell.angle_alpha   90.00
_cell.angle_beta   90.00
_cell.angle_gamma   90.00
#
_symmetry.space_group_name_H-M   'P 1'
#
loop_
_entity.id
_entity.type
_entity.pdbx_description
1 polymer ?
#
loop_
_entity_poly.entity_id
_entity_poly.type
_entity_poly.pdbx_seq_one_letter_code
_entity_poly.pdbx_strand_id
1 'polypeptide(L)'
;MPILTFLSEAQALHNPPAEYLHGHAVPFFESPQRAERIESALTAAGLIDKHVPVTMDAHIIAETHDPAMVDYLRDLSTNSQQIIRNDFAIYGMADTLKGDEYYYESIFPAQMIAPRISDQKSFIYDNTSPVGQGTWTAALSAASAAFAGADALLNGVNKAYALCRPPGHHAGRAAMGG
;
A
#
# COMPACT_ATOMS: atom_id res chain seq x y z
N MET A 1 -12.26 29.07 1.69
CA MET A 1 -13.16 28.19 0.89
C MET A 1 -12.69 26.77 1.10
N PRO A 2 -13.60 25.83 1.39
CA PRO A 2 -13.28 24.40 1.46
C PRO A 2 -12.62 23.92 0.17
N ILE A 3 -11.75 22.92 0.29
CA ILE A 3 -11.03 22.27 -0.81
C ILE A 3 -11.70 20.93 -1.05
N LEU A 4 -12.04 20.66 -2.32
CA LEU A 4 -12.55 19.35 -2.73
C LEU A 4 -11.51 18.29 -2.37
N THR A 5 -11.84 17.41 -1.44
CA THR A 5 -10.90 16.47 -0.84
C THR A 5 -11.41 15.04 -1.01
N PHE A 6 -10.61 14.20 -1.66
CA PHE A 6 -10.91 12.78 -1.85
C PHE A 6 -10.19 11.94 -0.81
N LEU A 7 -10.95 11.16 -0.03
CA LEU A 7 -10.41 10.18 0.91
C LEU A 7 -11.31 8.95 1.02
N SER A 8 -10.72 7.78 1.25
CA SER A 8 -11.44 6.54 1.48
C SER A 8 -11.06 5.96 2.83
N GLU A 9 -12.03 5.45 3.59
CA GLU A 9 -11.76 4.74 4.85
C GLU A 9 -11.05 3.39 4.60
N ALA A 10 -11.16 2.85 3.39
CA ALA A 10 -10.46 1.62 2.98
C ALA A 10 -8.93 1.75 3.07
N GLN A 11 -8.40 2.98 3.10
CA GLN A 11 -6.99 3.22 3.35
C GLN A 11 -6.51 2.59 4.67
N ALA A 12 -7.38 2.49 5.69
CA ALA A 12 -7.04 1.96 7.00
C ALA A 12 -6.87 0.43 7.02
N LEU A 13 -7.28 -0.27 5.95
CA LEU A 13 -7.11 -1.73 5.82
C LEU A 13 -5.65 -2.15 5.73
N HIS A 14 -4.77 -1.26 5.29
CA HIS A 14 -3.33 -1.43 5.42
C HIS A 14 -2.89 -0.82 6.75
N ASN A 15 -2.62 -1.66 7.75
CA ASN A 15 -2.15 -1.24 9.08
C ASN A 15 -1.16 -2.26 9.65
N PRO A 16 0.05 -2.38 9.06
CA PRO A 16 1.11 -3.20 9.63
C PRO A 16 1.40 -2.80 11.08
N PRO A 17 1.68 -3.75 11.98
CA PRO A 17 2.01 -3.43 13.37
C PRO A 17 3.43 -2.84 13.51
N ALA A 18 4.33 -3.15 12.58
CA ALA A 18 5.74 -2.78 12.65
C ALA A 18 6.36 -2.61 11.25
N GLU A 19 7.54 -2.00 11.23
CA GLU A 19 8.53 -2.06 10.14
C GLU A 19 9.92 -2.33 10.74
N TYR A 20 10.90 -2.62 9.88
CA TYR A 20 12.24 -2.98 10.33
C TYR A 20 13.28 -1.96 9.88
N LEU A 21 13.78 -1.16 10.83
CA LEU A 21 14.83 -0.17 10.60
C LEU A 21 16.14 -0.62 11.26
N HIS A 22 17.20 -0.77 10.47
CA HIS A 22 18.52 -1.21 10.94
C HIS A 22 18.51 -2.50 11.79
N GLY A 23 17.62 -3.44 11.45
CA GLY A 23 17.49 -4.72 12.17
C GLY A 23 16.60 -4.66 13.41
N HIS A 24 16.00 -3.51 13.72
CA HIS A 24 15.06 -3.36 14.83
C HIS A 24 13.64 -3.26 14.33
N ALA A 25 12.73 -4.03 14.93
CA ALA A 25 11.30 -3.81 14.77
C ALA A 25 10.92 -2.50 15.47
N VAL A 26 10.33 -1.57 14.72
CA VAL A 26 9.79 -0.30 15.21
C VAL A 26 8.30 -0.20 14.83
N PRO A 27 7.49 0.63 15.50
CA PRO A 27 6.11 0.86 15.08
C PRO A 27 6.06 1.33 13.63
N PHE A 28 5.07 0.85 12.87
CA PHE A 28 4.88 1.26 11.49
C PHE A 28 4.56 2.76 11.41
N PHE A 29 5.47 3.56 10.87
CA PHE A 29 5.34 5.02 10.83
C PHE A 29 4.23 5.47 9.89
N GLU A 30 4.03 4.76 8.78
CA GLU A 30 2.96 5.02 7.81
C GLU A 30 1.60 4.52 8.35
N SER A 31 1.20 4.89 9.56
CA SER A 31 0.00 4.36 10.22
C SER A 31 -1.30 5.06 9.79
N PRO A 32 -2.50 4.44 9.98
CA PRO A 32 -3.78 5.05 9.64
C PRO A 32 -4.01 6.41 10.32
N GLN A 33 -3.44 6.58 11.52
CA GLN A 33 -3.53 7.83 12.29
C GLN A 33 -2.95 9.02 11.54
N ARG A 34 -2.04 8.82 10.58
CA ARG A 34 -1.54 9.92 9.74
C ARG A 34 -2.69 10.57 8.95
N ALA A 35 -3.51 9.75 8.29
CA ALA A 35 -4.63 10.23 7.50
C ALA A 35 -5.74 10.82 8.36
N GLU A 36 -6.08 10.15 9.47
CA GLU A 36 -7.06 10.63 10.45
C GLU A 36 -6.67 12.02 10.99
N ARG A 37 -5.38 12.24 11.28
CA ARG A 37 -4.87 13.54 11.77
C ARG A 37 -4.96 14.63 10.71
N ILE A 38 -4.64 14.31 9.45
CA ILE A 38 -4.77 15.28 8.34
C ILE A 38 -6.24 15.64 8.14
N GLU A 39 -7.13 14.65 8.07
CA GLU A 39 -8.57 14.86 7.95
C GLU A 39 -9.11 15.71 9.11
N SER A 40 -8.74 15.38 10.35
CA SER A 40 -9.15 16.12 11.54
C SER A 40 -8.65 17.57 11.51
N ALA A 41 -7.40 17.81 11.10
CA ALA A 41 -6.85 19.16 11.00
C ALA A 41 -7.55 19.99 9.91
N LEU A 42 -7.83 19.40 8.74
CA LEU A 42 -8.55 20.08 7.66
C LEU A 42 -10.01 20.38 8.04
N THR A 43 -10.65 19.44 8.76
CA THR A 43 -12.00 19.62 9.31
C THR A 43 -12.05 20.75 10.32
N ALA A 44 -11.14 20.75 11.30
CA ALA A 44 -11.07 21.80 12.32
C ALA A 44 -10.80 23.19 11.73
N ALA A 45 -10.05 23.26 10.63
CA ALA A 45 -9.77 24.50 9.92
C ALA A 45 -10.91 24.95 8.97
N GLY A 46 -11.97 24.15 8.80
CA GLY A 46 -13.04 24.42 7.83
C GLY A 46 -12.56 24.41 6.38
N LEU A 47 -11.50 23.63 6.09
CA LEU A 47 -10.84 23.57 4.79
C LEU A 47 -11.25 22.35 3.95
N ILE A 48 -12.08 21.44 4.46
CA ILE A 48 -12.42 20.19 3.78
C ILE A 48 -13.84 20.20 3.21
N ASP A 49 -13.96 19.85 1.93
CA ASP A 49 -15.18 19.35 1.30
C ASP A 49 -14.92 17.87 0.97
N LYS A 50 -15.36 16.97 1.85
CA LYS A 50 -14.98 15.54 1.84
C LYS A 50 -15.84 14.75 0.86
N HIS A 51 -15.18 14.01 -0.03
CA HIS A 51 -15.79 13.06 -0.96
C HIS A 51 -15.07 11.71 -0.91
N VAL A 52 -15.84 10.64 -1.03
CA VAL A 52 -15.28 9.29 -1.20
C VAL A 52 -15.03 9.07 -2.68
N PRO A 53 -13.80 8.75 -3.12
CA PRO A 53 -13.54 8.52 -4.53
C PRO A 53 -14.24 7.24 -5.01
N VAL A 54 -14.74 7.28 -6.25
CA VAL A 54 -15.16 6.06 -6.93
C VAL A 54 -13.92 5.19 -7.15
N THR A 55 -14.02 3.90 -6.83
CA THR A 55 -12.92 2.97 -7.08
C THR A 55 -12.66 2.89 -8.58
N MET A 56 -11.46 3.27 -9.00
CA MET A 56 -11.07 3.25 -10.41
C MET A 56 -10.82 1.82 -10.88
N ASP A 57 -10.90 1.61 -12.20
CA ASP A 57 -10.45 0.35 -12.80
C ASP A 57 -8.95 0.18 -12.56
N ALA A 58 -8.56 -0.96 -11.98
CA ALA A 58 -7.16 -1.27 -11.70
C ALA A 58 -6.30 -1.30 -12.97
N HIS A 59 -6.88 -1.51 -14.15
CA HIS A 59 -6.16 -1.42 -15.43
C HIS A 59 -5.61 -0.02 -15.73
N ILE A 60 -6.20 1.04 -15.16
CA ILE A 60 -5.66 2.41 -15.28
C ILE A 60 -4.30 2.52 -14.57
N ILE A 61 -4.08 1.77 -13.48
CA ILE A 61 -2.78 1.73 -12.78
C ILE A 61 -1.68 1.26 -13.73
N ALA A 62 -2.02 0.36 -14.66
CA ALA A 62 -1.08 -0.21 -15.63
C ALA A 62 -0.60 0.79 -16.72
N GLU A 63 -1.18 2.00 -16.78
CA GLU A 63 -0.65 3.07 -17.64
C GLU A 63 0.64 3.68 -17.06
N THR A 64 0.82 3.61 -15.74
CA THR A 64 2.01 4.13 -15.02
C THR A 64 2.93 3.00 -14.56
N HIS A 65 2.35 1.89 -14.13
CA HIS A 65 3.05 0.74 -13.57
C HIS A 65 3.06 -0.44 -14.53
N ASP A 66 4.06 -1.30 -14.40
CA ASP A 66 4.14 -2.56 -15.13
C ASP A 66 2.96 -3.45 -14.73
N PRO A 67 2.16 -3.96 -15.68
CA PRO A 67 1.02 -4.82 -15.37
C PRO A 67 1.40 -6.01 -14.46
N ALA A 68 2.59 -6.57 -14.65
CA ALA A 68 3.06 -7.69 -13.83
C ALA A 68 3.32 -7.28 -12.38
N MET A 69 3.69 -6.01 -12.12
CA MET A 69 3.82 -5.49 -10.75
C MET A 69 2.45 -5.31 -10.09
N VAL A 70 1.47 -4.81 -10.86
CA VAL A 70 0.09 -4.61 -10.38
C VAL A 70 -0.54 -5.95 -10.01
N ASP A 71 -0.43 -6.94 -10.91
CA ASP A 71 -0.90 -8.30 -10.65
C ASP A 71 -0.16 -8.93 -9.47
N TYR A 72 1.17 -8.77 -9.38
CA TYR A 72 1.96 -9.24 -8.25
C TYR A 72 1.48 -8.69 -6.91
N LEU A 73 1.25 -7.37 -6.79
CA LEU A 73 0.79 -6.77 -5.53
C LEU A 73 -0.62 -7.26 -5.17
N ARG A 74 -1.53 -7.34 -6.15
CA ARG A 74 -2.89 -7.86 -5.94
C ARG A 74 -2.83 -9.29 -5.42
N ASP A 75 -2.12 -10.16 -6.12
CA ASP A 75 -2.07 -11.58 -5.83
C ASP A 75 -1.33 -11.84 -4.51
N LEU A 76 -0.24 -11.11 -4.22
CA LEU A 76 0.47 -11.16 -2.95
C LEU A 76 -0.42 -10.72 -1.79
N SER A 77 -1.14 -9.60 -1.92
CA SER A 77 -2.08 -9.13 -0.90
C SER A 77 -3.16 -10.18 -0.63
N THR A 78 -3.82 -10.69 -1.67
CA THR A 78 -4.87 -11.71 -1.57
C THR A 78 -4.38 -13.00 -0.90
N ASN A 79 -3.17 -13.45 -1.22
CA ASN A 79 -2.65 -14.74 -0.77
C ASN A 79 -1.65 -14.65 0.39
N SER A 80 -1.39 -13.45 0.93
CA SER A 80 -0.36 -13.16 1.95
C SER A 80 -0.35 -14.17 3.10
N GLN A 81 -1.51 -14.44 3.71
CA GLN A 81 -1.59 -15.39 4.83
C GLN A 81 -1.17 -16.81 4.45
N GLN A 82 -1.56 -17.28 3.27
CA GLN A 82 -1.21 -18.62 2.82
C GLN A 82 0.28 -18.72 2.49
N ILE A 83 0.84 -17.69 1.86
CA ILE A 83 2.27 -17.59 1.55
C ILE A 83 3.09 -17.65 2.85
N ILE A 84 2.77 -16.80 3.83
CA ILE A 84 3.48 -16.75 5.11
C ILE A 84 3.36 -18.09 5.87
N ARG A 85 2.17 -18.70 5.90
CA ARG A 85 1.98 -20.02 6.52
C ARG A 85 2.82 -21.10 5.84
N ASN A 86 2.88 -21.10 4.52
CA ASN A 86 3.70 -22.06 3.78
C ASN A 86 5.20 -21.86 4.08
N ASP A 87 5.66 -20.62 4.12
CA ASP A 87 7.06 -20.28 4.43
C ASP A 87 7.44 -20.75 5.84
N PHE A 88 6.57 -20.53 6.84
CA PHE A 88 6.79 -21.00 8.21
C PHE A 88 6.65 -22.51 8.35
N ALA A 89 5.80 -23.16 7.55
CA ALA A 89 5.62 -24.61 7.57
C ALA A 89 6.89 -25.38 7.17
N ILE A 90 7.72 -24.82 6.29
CA ILE A 90 9.03 -25.39 5.90
C ILE A 90 9.90 -25.64 7.15
N TYR A 91 9.77 -24.79 8.17
CA TYR A 91 10.53 -24.88 9.42
C TYR A 91 9.75 -25.54 10.57
N GLY A 92 8.55 -26.07 10.30
CA GLY A 92 7.66 -26.59 11.35
C GLY A 92 7.12 -25.51 12.30
N MET A 93 7.05 -24.26 11.84
CA MET A 93 6.69 -23.10 12.66
C MET A 93 5.33 -22.48 12.31
N ALA A 94 4.54 -23.11 11.44
CA ALA A 94 3.23 -22.58 11.02
C ALA A 94 2.29 -22.28 12.21
N ASP A 95 2.35 -23.11 13.26
CA ASP A 95 1.52 -22.97 14.47
C ASP A 95 1.96 -21.80 15.37
N THR A 96 3.09 -21.15 15.10
CA THR A 96 3.56 -19.98 15.85
C THR A 96 2.91 -18.67 15.41
N LEU A 97 2.35 -18.64 14.20
CA LEU A 97 1.71 -17.47 13.60
C LEU A 97 0.40 -17.15 14.33
N LYS A 98 0.10 -15.86 14.54
CA LYS A 98 -1.08 -15.43 15.29
C LYS A 98 -1.78 -14.29 14.59
N GLY A 99 -3.07 -14.48 14.32
CA GLY A 99 -3.89 -13.45 13.67
C GLY A 99 -3.47 -13.23 12.21
N ASP A 100 -3.68 -12.00 11.73
CA ASP A 100 -3.33 -11.59 10.39
C ASP A 100 -1.88 -11.14 10.34
N GLU A 101 -1.06 -11.92 9.62
CA GLU A 101 0.37 -11.64 9.45
C GLU A 101 0.62 -10.69 8.27
N TYR A 102 1.79 -10.06 8.26
CA TYR A 102 2.23 -9.24 7.13
C TYR A 102 3.44 -9.89 6.44
N TYR A 103 3.43 -9.88 5.11
CA TYR A 103 4.54 -10.37 4.32
C TYR A 103 5.63 -9.30 4.28
N TYR A 104 6.82 -9.62 4.80
CA TYR A 104 8.02 -8.79 4.67
C TYR A 104 8.95 -9.44 3.66
N GLU A 105 9.31 -8.71 2.61
CA GLU A 105 10.21 -9.24 1.59
C GLU A 105 11.60 -9.52 2.16
N SER A 106 12.17 -10.66 1.74
CA SER A 106 13.56 -10.99 2.04
C SER A 106 14.45 -10.34 0.99
N ILE A 107 15.13 -9.26 1.37
CA ILE A 107 16.06 -8.56 0.48
C ILE A 107 17.41 -9.29 0.47
N PHE A 108 17.59 -10.18 -0.50
CA PHE A 108 18.87 -10.84 -0.76
C PHE A 108 19.77 -9.96 -1.65
N PRO A 109 21.09 -9.94 -1.43
CA PRO A 109 22.03 -9.34 -2.36
C PRO A 109 21.87 -9.96 -3.75
N ALA A 110 21.80 -9.14 -4.80
CA ALA A 110 21.57 -9.57 -6.18
C ALA A 110 22.57 -10.62 -6.73
N GLN A 111 23.69 -10.84 -6.04
CA GLN A 111 24.74 -11.79 -6.41
C GLN A 111 24.57 -13.18 -5.77
N MET A 112 23.64 -13.36 -4.82
CA MET A 112 23.34 -14.69 -4.30
C MET A 112 22.33 -15.40 -5.19
N ILE A 113 22.80 -16.41 -5.91
CA ILE A 113 21.97 -17.49 -6.45
C ILE A 113 21.54 -18.37 -5.27
N ALA A 114 20.78 -17.83 -4.33
CA ALA A 114 19.91 -18.67 -3.53
C ALA A 114 18.74 -19.00 -4.46
N PRO A 115 18.30 -20.27 -4.56
CA PRO A 115 17.02 -20.55 -5.18
C PRO A 115 16.00 -19.72 -4.39
N ARG A 116 15.44 -18.67 -5.02
CA ARG A 116 14.21 -18.10 -4.50
C ARG A 116 13.26 -19.29 -4.42
N ILE A 117 12.55 -19.43 -3.30
CA ILE A 117 11.53 -20.46 -3.11
C ILE A 117 10.42 -20.30 -4.19
N SER A 118 10.42 -19.17 -4.91
CA SER A 118 9.54 -18.82 -6.02
C SER A 118 10.36 -18.35 -7.23
N ASP A 119 10.06 -18.89 -8.42
CA ASP A 119 10.56 -18.40 -9.72
C ASP A 119 10.02 -16.99 -10.08
N GLN A 120 9.16 -16.42 -9.24
CA GLN A 120 8.53 -15.13 -9.48
C GLN A 120 9.47 -13.98 -9.16
N LYS A 121 9.60 -13.06 -10.12
CA LYS A 121 10.28 -11.79 -9.93
C LYS A 121 9.56 -11.01 -8.82
N SER A 122 10.26 -10.71 -7.73
CA SER A 122 9.76 -9.74 -6.75
C SER A 122 9.89 -8.32 -7.31
N PHE A 123 8.88 -7.51 -7.02
CA PHE A 123 8.87 -6.08 -7.31
C PHE A 123 9.17 -5.24 -6.06
N ILE A 124 9.28 -5.85 -4.88
CA ILE A 124 9.60 -5.16 -3.62
C ILE A 124 11.11 -5.03 -3.49
N TYR A 125 11.61 -3.82 -3.22
CA TYR A 125 13.05 -3.56 -3.12
C TYR A 125 13.56 -3.26 -1.70
N ASP A 126 12.66 -3.18 -0.71
CA ASP A 126 13.00 -2.98 0.70
C ASP A 126 12.23 -3.93 1.63
N ASN A 127 12.53 -3.83 2.92
CA ASN A 127 11.86 -4.56 4.00
C ASN A 127 10.99 -3.65 4.89
N THR A 128 10.70 -2.42 4.43
CA THR A 128 9.90 -1.42 5.15
C THR A 128 8.50 -1.27 4.57
N SER A 129 8.23 -1.86 3.40
CA SER A 129 6.93 -1.90 2.74
C SER A 129 6.25 -3.28 2.82
N PRO A 130 5.77 -3.73 4.00
CA PRO A 130 5.13 -5.02 4.16
C PRO A 130 3.77 -5.13 3.46
N VAL A 131 3.37 -6.34 3.08
CA VAL A 131 2.09 -6.60 2.39
C VAL A 131 1.21 -7.55 3.19
N GLY A 132 0.08 -7.04 3.69
CA GLY A 132 -0.99 -7.82 4.31
C GLY A 132 -2.26 -7.86 3.45
N GLN A 133 -3.29 -8.60 3.90
CA GLN A 133 -4.53 -8.83 3.13
C GLN A 133 -5.25 -7.56 2.65
N GLY A 134 -5.21 -6.49 3.45
CA GLY A 134 -5.84 -5.21 3.13
C GLY A 134 -5.02 -4.28 2.22
N THR A 135 -3.79 -4.65 1.88
CA THR A 135 -2.83 -3.74 1.21
C THR A 135 -3.27 -3.36 -0.19
N TRP A 136 -3.72 -4.33 -1.00
CA TRP A 136 -4.24 -4.07 -2.34
C TRP A 136 -5.43 -3.11 -2.31
N THR A 137 -6.41 -3.37 -1.44
CA THR A 137 -7.60 -2.52 -1.32
C THR A 137 -7.24 -1.10 -0.87
N ALA A 138 -6.34 -0.96 0.10
CA ALA A 138 -5.86 0.33 0.55
C ALA A 138 -5.13 1.10 -0.57
N ALA A 139 -4.18 0.45 -1.25
CA ALA A 139 -3.41 1.04 -2.35
C ALA A 139 -4.32 1.45 -3.53
N LEU A 140 -5.26 0.60 -3.92
CA LEU A 140 -6.25 0.92 -4.95
C LEU A 140 -7.12 2.11 -4.54
N SER A 141 -7.50 2.21 -3.27
CA SER A 141 -8.27 3.36 -2.76
C SER A 141 -7.47 4.66 -2.76
N ALA A 142 -6.16 4.60 -2.47
CA ALA A 142 -5.25 5.73 -2.53
C ALA A 142 -5.07 6.22 -3.98
N ALA A 143 -4.85 5.28 -4.92
CA ALA A 143 -4.78 5.58 -6.34
C ALA A 143 -6.09 6.17 -6.87
N SER A 144 -7.23 5.64 -6.44
CA SER A 144 -8.56 6.16 -6.79
C SER A 144 -8.76 7.59 -6.29
N ALA A 145 -8.29 7.93 -5.09
CA ALA A 145 -8.32 9.30 -4.57
C ALA A 145 -7.47 10.25 -5.43
N ALA A 146 -6.27 9.84 -5.82
CA ALA A 146 -5.40 10.60 -6.71
C ALA A 146 -6.04 10.82 -8.09
N PHE A 147 -6.62 9.76 -8.66
CA PHE A 147 -7.32 9.81 -9.95
C PHE A 147 -8.52 10.75 -9.89
N ALA A 148 -9.38 10.64 -8.88
CA ALA A 148 -10.53 11.52 -8.70
C ALA A 148 -10.12 12.99 -8.52
N GLY A 149 -9.03 13.23 -7.78
CA GLY A 149 -8.44 14.57 -7.66
C GLY A 149 -7.99 15.14 -9.00
N ALA A 150 -7.28 14.35 -9.80
CA ALA A 150 -6.83 14.75 -11.14
C ALA A 150 -8.01 14.99 -12.10
N ASP A 151 -8.97 14.08 -12.11
CA ASP A 151 -10.18 14.19 -12.95
C ASP A 151 -10.99 15.44 -12.60
N ALA A 152 -11.17 15.75 -11.32
CA ALA A 152 -11.84 16.97 -10.89
C ALA A 152 -11.15 18.24 -11.43
N LEU A 153 -9.82 18.30 -11.38
CA LEU A 153 -9.05 19.42 -11.92
C LEU A 153 -9.24 19.55 -13.43
N LEU A 154 -9.19 18.44 -14.17
CA LEU A 154 -9.43 18.41 -15.62
C LEU A 154 -10.84 18.86 -16.00
N ASN A 155 -11.83 18.62 -15.12
CA ASN A 155 -13.22 19.04 -15.28
C ASN A 155 -13.53 20.44 -14.71
N GLY A 156 -12.51 21.26 -14.44
CA GLY A 156 -12.67 22.68 -14.12
C GLY A 156 -12.73 23.02 -12.63
N VAL A 157 -12.48 22.07 -11.73
CA VAL A 157 -12.27 22.38 -10.31
C VAL A 157 -10.92 23.08 -10.15
N ASN A 158 -10.89 24.22 -9.45
CA ASN A 158 -9.67 25.02 -9.31
C ASN A 158 -8.62 24.40 -8.38
N LYS A 159 -9.07 23.64 -7.35
CA LYS A 159 -8.21 23.02 -6.33
C LYS A 159 -8.85 21.73 -5.85
N ALA A 160 -8.08 20.65 -5.87
CA ALA A 160 -8.45 19.37 -5.29
C ALA A 160 -7.31 18.85 -4.41
N TYR A 161 -7.66 18.07 -3.38
CA TYR A 161 -6.71 17.40 -2.52
C TYR A 161 -7.02 15.90 -2.46
N ALA A 162 -6.06 15.07 -2.87
CA ALA A 162 -6.14 13.63 -2.69
C ALA A 162 -5.43 13.26 -1.39
N LEU A 163 -6.19 12.86 -0.37
CA LEU A 163 -5.64 12.41 0.90
C LEU A 163 -5.29 10.92 0.78
N CYS A 164 -4.21 10.65 0.05
CA CYS A 164 -3.76 9.29 -0.27
C CYS A 164 -3.05 8.63 0.91
N ARG A 165 -3.44 7.38 1.18
CA ARG A 165 -2.69 6.44 2.02
C ARG A 165 -2.99 4.99 1.58
N PRO A 166 -1.99 4.10 1.41
CA PRO A 166 -0.55 4.36 1.55
C PRO A 166 -0.02 5.39 0.52
N PRO A 167 1.16 5.99 0.74
CA PRO A 167 1.79 6.91 -0.21
C PRO A 167 2.28 6.18 -1.47
N GLY A 168 2.57 6.92 -2.55
CA GLY A 168 2.92 6.34 -3.86
C GLY A 168 4.22 6.83 -4.51
N HIS A 169 4.87 7.88 -4.00
CA HIS A 169 6.00 8.52 -4.70
C HIS A 169 7.27 7.65 -4.86
N HIS A 170 7.37 6.55 -4.13
CA HIS A 170 8.46 5.58 -4.19
C HIS A 170 8.13 4.37 -5.09
N ALA A 171 6.86 4.20 -5.47
CA ALA A 171 6.44 3.20 -6.44
C ALA A 171 6.83 3.67 -7.86
N GLY A 172 7.81 2.99 -8.45
CA GLY A 172 8.23 3.20 -9.84
C GLY A 172 7.44 2.32 -10.82
N ARG A 173 7.85 2.32 -12.09
CA ARG A 173 7.20 1.50 -13.12
C ARG A 173 7.20 0.01 -12.77
N ALA A 174 8.32 -0.54 -12.33
CA ALA A 174 8.47 -1.98 -12.07
C ALA A 174 9.24 -2.25 -10.76
N ALA A 175 8.99 -1.43 -9.75
CA ALA A 175 9.59 -1.51 -8.43
C ALA A 175 8.70 -0.79 -7.41
N MET A 176 8.49 -1.37 -6.23
CA MET A 176 7.73 -0.79 -5.13
C MET A 176 8.47 -0.93 -3.80
N GLY A 177 8.24 0.04 -2.91
CA GLY A 177 8.96 0.21 -1.65
C GLY A 177 8.76 1.62 -1.12
N GLY A 178 9.39 1.93 0.02
CA GLY A 178 9.25 3.18 0.78
C GLY A 178 8.80 2.93 2.22
#